data_AF-A0A4R4Z864-F1
#
_entry.id   AF-A0A4R4Z864-F1
#
_cell.length_a   1.000
_cell.length_b   1.000
_cell.length_c   1.000
_cell.angle_alpha   90.00
_cell.angle_beta   90.00
_cell.angle_gamma   90.00
#
_symmetry.space_group_name_H-M   'P 1'
#
loop_
_entity.id
_entity.type
_entity.pdbx_description
1 polymer ?
#
loop_
_entity_poly.entity_id
_entity_poly.type
_entity_poly.pdbx_seq_one_letter_code
_entity_poly.pdbx_strand_id
1 'polypeptide(L)'
;MPVGHLFPTESVLVRARANVQGSQRDSASCNGGANVPTDKTLSLAEAITRHVRDGQTVALEGFGHLVPAAAAHEIIRQGVTGLTLARMTGDTLVDQLLAAGCVTKLISSFVGNSSAGSLHELRRRIEHHDPEPLEFEEYSHGGMVARYAAGAAKLPFAPIRSYTGSDLVALNPQIKSVTDPYGGGEIHVVPARRC
;
A
#
# COMPACT_ATOMS: atom_id res chain seq x y z
N MET A 1 -25.84 18.99 -26.98
CA MET A 1 -25.32 17.70 -27.50
C MET A 1 -24.31 18.05 -28.58
N PRO A 2 -23.12 17.41 -28.66
CA PRO A 2 -22.81 16.03 -28.29
C PRO A 2 -21.76 15.88 -27.16
N VAL A 3 -21.63 14.63 -26.72
CA VAL A 3 -20.82 14.12 -25.61
C VAL A 3 -19.45 13.70 -26.16
N GLY A 4 -18.36 14.23 -25.60
CA GLY A 4 -16.99 13.97 -26.03
C GLY A 4 -16.23 13.09 -25.03
N HIS A 5 -16.01 11.84 -25.43
CA HIS A 5 -14.94 10.90 -25.06
C HIS A 5 -14.40 10.87 -23.61
N LEU A 6 -14.81 9.80 -22.91
CA LEU A 6 -14.14 9.19 -21.77
C LEU A 6 -12.67 8.85 -22.12
N PHE A 7 -11.73 9.36 -21.31
CA PHE A 7 -10.36 8.85 -21.23
C PHE A 7 -10.29 7.62 -20.32
N PRO A 8 -9.45 6.62 -20.62
CA PRO A 8 -9.30 5.43 -19.77
C PRO A 8 -8.50 5.76 -18.50
N THR A 9 -9.06 5.42 -17.34
CA THR A 9 -8.36 5.41 -16.06
C THR A 9 -7.50 4.15 -15.95
N GLU A 10 -6.20 4.25 -16.19
CA GLU A 10 -5.24 3.19 -15.85
C GLU A 10 -4.24 3.68 -14.81
N SER A 11 -4.22 3.00 -13.67
CA SER A 11 -3.03 2.74 -12.84
C SER A 11 -3.42 1.72 -11.75
N VAL A 12 -3.34 0.43 -12.09
CA VAL A 12 -3.43 -0.68 -11.15
C VAL A 12 -2.03 -1.29 -11.07
N LEU A 13 -1.33 -1.11 -9.95
CA LEU A 13 -0.19 -1.98 -9.62
C LEU A 13 -0.59 -2.91 -8.50
N VAL A 14 -1.12 -4.07 -8.87
CA VAL A 14 -1.26 -5.22 -7.97
C VAL A 14 -0.11 -6.18 -8.26
N ARG A 15 0.79 -6.39 -7.29
CA ARG A 15 1.84 -7.41 -7.36
C ARG A 15 1.52 -8.58 -6.43
N ALA A 16 0.76 -9.55 -6.92
CA ALA A 16 0.68 -10.85 -6.25
C ALA A 16 1.87 -11.74 -6.67
N ARG A 17 2.70 -12.18 -5.71
CA ARG A 17 3.73 -13.21 -5.96
C ARG A 17 3.10 -14.60 -5.98
N ALA A 18 3.22 -15.32 -7.10
CA ALA A 18 3.08 -16.76 -7.15
C ALA A 18 4.43 -17.41 -6.80
N ASN A 19 4.44 -18.33 -5.83
CA ASN A 19 5.61 -19.12 -5.45
C ASN A 19 5.63 -20.38 -6.33
N VAL A 20 6.53 -20.46 -7.31
CA VAL A 20 6.73 -21.67 -8.12
C VAL A 20 8.05 -22.30 -7.70
N GLN A 21 7.97 -23.33 -6.86
CA GLN A 21 9.05 -24.30 -6.67
C GLN A 21 8.98 -25.32 -7.81
N GLY A 22 10.05 -25.42 -8.59
CA GLY A 22 10.19 -26.40 -9.66
C GLY A 22 11.66 -26.60 -10.00
N SER A 23 12.23 -27.66 -9.42
CA SER A 23 13.58 -28.15 -9.73
C SER A 23 13.55 -28.86 -11.08
N GLN A 24 14.43 -28.49 -12.02
CA GLN A 24 15.03 -29.43 -12.98
C GLN A 24 16.26 -28.77 -13.63
N ARG A 25 17.41 -29.41 -13.46
CA ARG A 25 18.62 -29.20 -14.26
C ARG A 25 18.38 -29.91 -15.59
N ASP A 26 18.59 -29.24 -16.72
CA ASP A 26 19.10 -29.87 -17.94
C ASP A 26 19.61 -28.85 -18.97
N SER A 27 20.59 -29.33 -19.73
CA SER A 27 21.51 -28.73 -20.70
C SER A 27 21.06 -27.50 -21.52
N ALA A 28 22.01 -26.58 -21.67
CA ALA A 28 21.95 -25.38 -22.51
C ALA A 28 21.68 -25.70 -23.98
N SER A 29 20.48 -25.36 -24.43
CA SER A 29 20.17 -25.10 -25.83
C SER A 29 19.70 -23.65 -25.93
N CYS A 30 20.56 -22.78 -26.46
CA CYS A 30 20.24 -21.39 -26.77
C CYS A 30 19.30 -21.30 -27.98
N ASN A 31 18.04 -21.67 -27.80
CA ASN A 31 16.98 -21.23 -28.70
C ASN A 31 16.43 -19.91 -28.18
N GLY A 32 16.82 -18.81 -28.85
CA GLY A 32 16.28 -17.47 -28.66
C GLY A 32 14.83 -17.38 -29.10
N GLY A 33 13.93 -18.08 -28.41
CA GLY A 33 12.51 -17.81 -28.46
C GLY A 33 12.31 -16.43 -27.84
N ALA A 34 12.01 -15.43 -28.67
CA ALA A 34 11.53 -14.15 -28.19
C ALA A 34 10.37 -14.41 -27.22
N ASN A 35 10.56 -14.04 -25.95
CA ASN A 35 9.52 -14.14 -24.94
C ASN A 35 8.43 -13.14 -25.35
N VAL A 36 7.44 -13.61 -26.12
CA VAL A 36 6.29 -12.80 -26.51
C VAL A 36 5.65 -12.31 -25.21
N PRO A 37 5.58 -11.00 -24.96
CA PRO A 37 4.97 -10.49 -23.74
C PRO A 37 3.54 -11.05 -23.66
N THR A 38 3.26 -11.81 -22.60
CA THR A 38 1.89 -12.27 -22.34
C THR A 38 1.01 -11.05 -22.09
N ASP A 39 -0.14 -11.00 -22.77
CA ASP A 39 -1.16 -10.01 -22.48
C ASP A 39 -1.62 -10.16 -21.03
N LYS A 40 -1.63 -9.04 -20.31
CA LYS A 40 -2.00 -8.95 -18.89
C LYS A 40 -3.26 -8.12 -18.68
N THR A 41 -3.93 -7.72 -19.75
CA THR A 41 -5.20 -7.01 -19.66
C THR A 41 -6.26 -7.92 -19.05
N LEU A 42 -6.98 -7.38 -18.07
CA LEU A 42 -8.04 -8.06 -17.33
C LEU A 42 -9.16 -7.07 -17.08
N SER A 43 -10.39 -7.54 -16.94
CA SER A 43 -11.43 -6.71 -16.32
C SER A 43 -11.05 -6.41 -14.87
N LEU A 44 -11.55 -5.29 -14.34
CA LEU A 44 -11.26 -4.91 -12.95
C LEU A 44 -11.72 -5.98 -11.95
N ALA A 45 -12.91 -6.55 -12.18
CA ALA A 45 -13.45 -7.62 -11.34
C ALA A 45 -12.53 -8.84 -11.33
N GLU A 46 -12.05 -9.28 -12.50
CA GLU A 46 -11.10 -10.38 -12.58
C GLU A 46 -9.76 -10.05 -11.93
N ALA A 47 -9.26 -8.81 -12.09
CA ALA A 47 -8.01 -8.40 -11.47
C ALA A 47 -8.08 -8.48 -9.94
N ILE A 48 -9.16 -7.97 -9.34
CA ILE A 48 -9.40 -8.07 -7.89
C ILE A 48 -9.56 -9.53 -7.47
N THR A 49 -10.43 -10.29 -8.14
CA THR A 49 -10.67 -11.70 -7.83
C THR A 49 -9.41 -12.54 -7.97
N ARG A 50 -8.51 -12.23 -8.90
CA ARG A 50 -7.28 -13.01 -9.10
C ARG A 50 -6.16 -12.66 -8.13
N HIS A 51 -6.09 -11.41 -7.68
CA HIS A 51 -4.88 -10.93 -6.99
C HIS A 51 -5.09 -10.38 -5.58
N VAL A 52 -6.32 -10.09 -5.17
CA VAL A 52 -6.63 -9.62 -3.82
C VAL A 52 -7.31 -10.76 -3.06
N ARG A 53 -6.82 -11.06 -1.86
CA ARG A 53 -7.37 -12.08 -0.95
C ARG A 53 -7.52 -11.49 0.43
N ASP A 54 -8.40 -12.10 1.21
CA ASP A 54 -8.58 -11.75 2.61
C ASP A 54 -7.25 -11.85 3.38
N GLY A 55 -7.08 -10.97 4.36
CA GLY A 55 -5.87 -10.95 5.19
C GLY A 55 -4.62 -10.35 4.52
N GLN A 56 -4.68 -9.94 3.25
CA GLN A 56 -3.52 -9.40 2.55
C GLN A 56 -3.17 -7.98 2.98
N THR A 57 -1.89 -7.63 2.83
CA THR A 57 -1.46 -6.24 2.80
C THR A 57 -1.57 -5.72 1.38
N VAL A 58 -2.35 -4.65 1.17
CA VAL A 58 -2.54 -4.02 -0.14
C VAL A 58 -2.15 -2.56 -0.09
N ALA A 59 -1.61 -2.06 -1.20
CA ALA A 59 -1.33 -0.65 -1.40
C ALA A 59 -2.26 -0.09 -2.47
N LEU A 60 -3.11 0.87 -2.10
CA LEU A 60 -4.03 1.57 -3.00
C LEU A 60 -3.62 3.03 -3.11
N GLU A 61 -2.50 3.25 -3.80
CA GLU A 61 -1.88 4.56 -3.91
C GLU A 61 -2.44 5.37 -5.08
N GLY A 62 -2.36 6.70 -4.93
CA GLY A 62 -2.89 7.68 -5.87
C GLY A 62 -3.09 9.02 -5.14
N PHE A 63 -3.06 10.13 -5.87
CA PHE A 63 -3.28 11.46 -5.31
C PHE A 63 -4.18 12.29 -6.23
N GLY A 64 -5.16 12.99 -5.64
CA GLY A 64 -6.14 13.78 -6.39
C GLY A 64 -6.96 12.91 -7.34
N HIS A 65 -6.83 13.15 -8.64
CA HIS A 65 -7.63 12.47 -9.67
C HIS A 65 -7.18 11.02 -9.97
N LEU A 66 -6.04 10.57 -9.42
CA LEU A 66 -5.49 9.23 -9.66
C LEU A 66 -5.83 8.24 -8.54
N VAL A 67 -6.78 8.58 -7.66
CA VAL A 67 -7.21 7.68 -6.59
C VAL A 67 -7.94 6.47 -7.21
N PRO A 68 -7.53 5.23 -6.90
CA PRO A 68 -8.09 4.02 -7.53
C PRO A 68 -9.45 3.62 -6.91
N ALA A 69 -10.41 4.55 -6.90
CA ALA A 69 -11.73 4.38 -6.28
C ALA A 69 -12.49 3.16 -6.85
N ALA A 70 -12.41 2.93 -8.16
CA ALA A 70 -13.05 1.78 -8.79
C ALA A 70 -12.54 0.45 -8.21
N ALA A 71 -11.23 0.32 -7.97
CA ALA A 71 -10.64 -0.88 -7.39
C ALA A 71 -11.07 -1.08 -5.93
N ALA A 72 -11.14 -0.01 -5.14
CA ALA A 72 -11.65 -0.10 -3.77
C ALA A 72 -13.13 -0.50 -3.73
N HIS A 73 -13.96 0.07 -4.61
CA HIS A 73 -15.38 -0.31 -4.70
C HIS A 73 -15.57 -1.75 -5.17
N GLU A 74 -14.69 -2.24 -6.04
CA GLU A 74 -14.64 -3.65 -6.44
C GLU A 74 -14.29 -4.57 -5.26
N ILE A 75 -13.29 -4.22 -4.46
CA ILE A 75 -12.92 -4.93 -3.23
C ILE A 75 -14.12 -5.03 -2.28
N ILE A 76 -14.82 -3.91 -2.05
CA ILE A 76 -16.04 -3.86 -1.22
C ILE A 76 -17.11 -4.78 -1.77
N ARG A 77 -17.38 -4.71 -3.08
CA ARG A 77 -18.44 -5.49 -3.73
C ARG A 77 -18.15 -6.99 -3.77
N GLN A 78 -16.87 -7.39 -3.84
CA GLN A 78 -16.46 -8.78 -3.74
C GLN A 78 -16.41 -9.28 -2.28
N GLY A 79 -16.63 -8.41 -1.28
CA GLY A 79 -16.68 -8.79 0.12
C GLY A 79 -15.33 -9.19 0.71
N VAL A 80 -14.22 -8.65 0.17
CA VAL A 80 -12.88 -8.94 0.68
C VAL A 80 -12.70 -8.25 2.04
N THR A 81 -12.13 -8.97 3.00
CA THR A 81 -11.99 -8.52 4.40
C THR A 81 -10.62 -8.80 5.00
N GLY A 82 -10.37 -8.27 6.20
CA GLY A 82 -9.12 -8.53 6.93
C GLY A 82 -7.89 -7.84 6.34
N LEU A 83 -8.06 -6.84 5.48
CA LEU A 83 -6.93 -6.22 4.78
C LEU A 83 -6.10 -5.33 5.70
N THR A 84 -4.79 -5.38 5.50
CA THR A 84 -3.89 -4.30 5.94
C THR A 84 -3.70 -3.32 4.81
N LEU A 85 -4.20 -2.09 4.96
CA LEU A 85 -4.14 -1.07 3.92
C LEU A 85 -2.90 -0.19 4.14
N ALA A 86 -1.95 -0.23 3.21
CA ALA A 86 -0.84 0.73 3.16
C ALA A 86 -1.18 1.86 2.19
N ARG A 87 -1.29 3.08 2.69
CA ARG A 87 -1.77 4.21 1.89
C ARG A 87 -1.18 5.51 2.40
N MET A 88 -0.40 6.20 1.56
CA MET A 88 0.47 7.26 2.05
C MET A 88 -0.29 8.51 2.52
N THR A 89 -1.18 9.04 1.69
CA THR A 89 -2.23 9.98 2.16
C THR A 89 -3.42 9.13 2.63
N GLY A 90 -4.49 9.60 3.27
CA GLY A 90 -5.63 8.75 3.60
C GLY A 90 -6.87 9.57 3.30
N ASP A 91 -7.74 9.13 2.39
CA ASP A 91 -8.89 9.93 1.98
C ASP A 91 -10.20 9.14 2.10
N THR A 92 -11.25 9.62 1.44
CA THR A 92 -12.58 9.02 1.45
C THR A 92 -12.57 7.55 1.05
N LEU A 93 -11.62 7.09 0.22
CA LEU A 93 -11.48 5.68 -0.13
C LEU A 93 -11.18 4.82 1.11
N VAL A 94 -10.31 5.31 2.00
CA VAL A 94 -9.95 4.63 3.25
C VAL A 94 -11.17 4.55 4.17
N ASP A 95 -11.91 5.65 4.30
CA ASP A 95 -13.12 5.71 5.14
C ASP A 95 -14.20 4.74 4.65
N GLN A 96 -14.40 4.64 3.33
CA GLN A 96 -15.32 3.70 2.71
C GLN A 96 -14.91 2.23 2.94
N LEU A 97 -13.63 1.90 2.78
CA LEU A 97 -13.13 0.54 3.03
C LEU A 97 -13.24 0.15 4.51
N LEU A 98 -12.96 1.08 5.42
CA LEU A 98 -13.17 0.86 6.85
C LEU A 98 -14.65 0.63 7.14
N ALA A 99 -15.54 1.50 6.65
CA ALA A 99 -16.98 1.41 6.90
C ALA A 99 -17.59 0.11 6.34
N ALA A 100 -17.06 -0.38 5.22
CA ALA A 100 -17.43 -1.66 4.63
C ALA A 100 -16.86 -2.90 5.37
N GLY A 101 -16.01 -2.72 6.39
CA GLY A 101 -15.38 -3.81 7.13
C GLY A 101 -14.24 -4.51 6.39
N CYS A 102 -13.72 -3.90 5.31
CA CYS A 102 -12.69 -4.53 4.48
C CYS A 102 -11.30 -4.47 5.13
N VAL A 103 -11.03 -3.45 5.96
CA VAL A 103 -9.70 -3.12 6.49
C VAL A 103 -9.66 -3.29 8.00
N THR A 104 -8.69 -4.04 8.49
CA THR A 104 -8.41 -4.27 9.92
C THR A 104 -7.23 -3.45 10.43
N LYS A 105 -6.28 -3.13 9.55
CA LYS A 105 -5.10 -2.33 9.86
C LYS A 105 -4.87 -1.26 8.81
N LEU A 106 -4.60 -0.04 9.24
CA LEU A 106 -4.23 1.07 8.36
C LEU A 106 -2.79 1.52 8.65
N ILE A 107 -1.96 1.55 7.61
CA ILE A 107 -0.61 2.13 7.64
C ILE A 107 -0.66 3.40 6.79
N SER A 108 -0.46 4.56 7.40
CA SER A 108 -0.54 5.83 6.69
C SER A 108 0.45 6.86 7.22
N SER A 109 0.59 7.97 6.48
CA SER A 109 1.36 9.13 6.93
C SER A 109 0.56 10.41 7.10
N PHE A 110 -0.67 10.41 6.59
CA PHE A 110 -1.58 11.53 6.66
C PHE A 110 -2.97 10.99 6.40
N VAL A 111 -3.97 11.44 7.15
CA VAL A 111 -5.37 11.08 6.91
C VAL A 111 -6.20 12.36 6.89
N GLY A 112 -7.03 12.51 5.86
CA GLY A 112 -7.84 13.69 5.60
C GLY A 112 -8.13 13.87 4.12
N ASN A 113 -9.26 14.49 3.81
CA ASN A 113 -9.61 14.88 2.44
C ASN A 113 -9.71 16.41 2.38
N SER A 114 -8.88 17.06 1.56
CA SER A 114 -8.87 18.52 1.44
C SER A 114 -10.19 19.11 0.93
N SER A 115 -11.02 18.32 0.24
CA SER A 115 -12.32 18.74 -0.30
C SER A 115 -13.51 18.28 0.55
N ALA A 116 -13.42 17.12 1.21
CA ALA A 116 -14.51 16.53 2.00
C ALA A 116 -14.33 16.70 3.52
N GLY A 117 -13.17 17.17 3.97
CA GLY A 117 -12.85 17.37 5.38
C GLY A 117 -12.43 16.09 6.10
N SER A 118 -12.98 15.90 7.30
CA SER A 118 -12.60 14.84 8.24
C SER A 118 -13.13 13.48 7.81
N LEU A 119 -12.36 12.42 8.04
CA LEU A 119 -12.78 11.04 7.76
C LEU A 119 -13.52 10.48 8.99
N HIS A 120 -14.83 10.25 8.87
CA HIS A 120 -15.69 10.01 10.01
C HIS A 120 -15.54 8.61 10.58
N GLU A 121 -15.49 7.58 9.73
CA GLU A 121 -15.32 6.20 10.18
C GLU A 121 -13.95 6.02 10.85
N LEU A 122 -12.91 6.57 10.22
CA LEU A 122 -11.56 6.51 10.76
C LEU A 122 -11.47 7.16 12.15
N ARG A 123 -12.02 8.38 12.30
CA ARG A 123 -12.03 9.06 13.60
C ARG A 123 -12.86 8.32 14.62
N ARG A 124 -14.01 7.78 14.24
CA ARG A 124 -14.84 6.98 15.15
C ARG A 124 -14.07 5.78 15.72
N ARG A 125 -13.30 5.06 14.90
CA ARG A 125 -12.50 3.92 15.39
C ARG A 125 -11.25 4.32 16.18
N ILE A 126 -10.60 5.42 15.82
CA ILE A 126 -9.40 5.91 16.51
C ILE A 126 -9.76 6.58 17.85
N GLU A 127 -10.75 7.48 17.85
CA GLU A 127 -11.10 8.33 19.00
C GLU A 127 -12.09 7.63 19.96
N HIS A 128 -12.98 6.77 19.45
CA HIS A 128 -14.04 6.15 20.24
C HIS A 128 -13.99 4.63 20.28
N HIS A 129 -13.12 4.00 19.49
CA HIS A 129 -13.00 2.54 19.40
C HIS A 129 -14.34 1.83 19.05
N ASP A 130 -15.16 2.49 18.23
CA ASP A 130 -16.48 2.01 17.82
C ASP A 130 -16.53 1.71 16.31
N PRO A 131 -16.89 0.48 15.88
CA PRO A 131 -17.31 -0.66 16.72
C PRO A 131 -16.16 -1.38 17.42
N GLU A 132 -14.94 -1.20 16.92
CA GLU A 132 -13.71 -1.77 17.49
C GLU A 132 -12.53 -0.81 17.22
N PRO A 133 -11.47 -0.87 18.04
CA PRO A 133 -10.27 -0.06 17.81
C PRO A 133 -9.60 -0.43 16.48
N LEU A 134 -9.28 0.58 15.68
CA LEU A 134 -8.50 0.40 14.45
C LEU A 134 -7.01 0.25 14.79
N GLU A 135 -6.36 -0.79 14.27
CA GLU A 135 -4.90 -0.83 14.30
C GLU A 135 -4.34 0.21 13.32
N PHE A 136 -3.80 1.30 13.85
CA PHE A 136 -3.24 2.40 13.06
C PHE A 136 -1.73 2.50 13.25
N GLU A 137 -0.97 2.36 12.15
CA GLU A 137 0.49 2.42 12.14
C GLU A 137 0.95 3.66 11.36
N GLU A 138 1.38 4.69 12.08
CA GLU A 138 1.71 5.99 11.48
C GLU A 138 3.20 6.16 11.17
N TYR A 139 3.50 6.76 10.01
CA TYR A 139 4.85 7.18 9.60
C TYR A 139 4.82 8.63 9.15
N SER A 140 5.99 9.28 9.07
CA SER A 140 6.06 10.52 8.29
C SER A 140 5.90 10.21 6.81
N HIS A 141 5.51 11.21 6.01
CA HIS A 141 5.38 11.06 4.56
C HIS A 141 6.69 10.57 3.92
N GLY A 142 7.81 11.19 4.31
CA GLY A 142 9.15 10.77 3.88
C GLY A 142 9.48 9.34 4.34
N GLY A 143 9.01 8.93 5.52
CA GLY A 143 9.12 7.56 6.02
C GLY A 143 8.44 6.57 5.09
N MET A 144 7.18 6.80 4.71
CA MET A 144 6.46 5.93 3.77
C MET A 144 7.18 5.80 2.43
N VAL A 145 7.65 6.91 1.85
CA VAL A 145 8.44 6.90 0.61
C VAL A 145 9.70 6.05 0.76
N ALA A 146 10.45 6.22 1.85
CA ALA A 146 11.67 5.46 2.12
C ALA A 146 11.39 3.94 2.23
N ARG A 147 10.26 3.56 2.83
CA ARG A 147 9.83 2.16 2.93
C ARG A 147 9.49 1.55 1.58
N TYR A 148 8.78 2.29 0.73
CA TYR A 148 8.48 1.85 -0.64
C TYR A 148 9.76 1.72 -1.47
N ALA A 149 10.67 2.69 -1.37
CA ALA A 149 11.96 2.64 -2.05
C ALA A 149 12.79 1.42 -1.60
N ALA A 150 12.88 1.15 -0.30
CA ALA A 150 13.57 -0.02 0.23
C ALA A 150 12.92 -1.33 -0.26
N GLY A 151 11.59 -1.40 -0.28
CA GLY A 151 10.84 -2.55 -0.79
C GLY A 151 11.13 -2.83 -2.26
N ALA A 152 11.05 -1.80 -3.10
CA ALA A 152 11.33 -1.87 -4.52
C ALA A 152 12.79 -2.30 -4.81
N ALA A 153 13.74 -1.75 -4.03
CA ALA A 153 15.16 -2.09 -4.11
C ALA A 153 15.51 -3.45 -3.48
N LYS A 154 14.53 -4.16 -2.89
CA LYS A 154 14.70 -5.42 -2.15
C LYS A 154 15.67 -5.28 -0.95
N LEU A 155 15.80 -4.09 -0.40
CA LEU A 155 16.56 -3.82 0.81
C LEU A 155 15.74 -4.24 2.06
N PRO A 156 16.38 -4.47 3.21
CA PRO A 156 15.67 -4.80 4.45
C PRO A 156 15.04 -3.56 5.12
N PHE A 157 15.66 -2.39 4.99
CA PHE A 157 15.23 -1.13 5.60
C PHE A 157 15.81 0.08 4.83
N ALA A 158 15.33 1.28 5.14
CA ALA A 158 15.92 2.54 4.68
C ALA A 158 16.23 3.48 5.86
N PRO A 159 17.39 4.16 5.86
CA PRO A 159 17.70 5.20 6.83
C PRO A 159 16.94 6.50 6.53
N ILE A 160 16.57 7.24 7.57
CA ILE A 160 15.82 8.49 7.45
C ILE A 160 16.06 9.40 8.67
N ARG A 161 16.55 10.62 8.41
CA ARG A 161 16.88 11.58 9.47
C ARG A 161 15.68 12.40 9.96
N SER A 162 14.60 12.50 9.17
CA SER A 162 13.47 13.40 9.45
C SER A 162 12.64 13.02 10.68
N TYR A 163 12.89 11.87 11.32
CA TYR A 163 12.23 11.51 12.58
C TYR A 163 12.90 12.10 13.82
N THR A 164 14.10 12.69 13.71
CA THR A 164 14.77 13.31 14.85
C THR A 164 13.91 14.46 15.40
N GLY A 165 13.60 14.40 16.69
CA GLY A 165 12.73 15.38 17.36
C GLY A 165 11.23 15.15 17.16
N SER A 166 10.81 14.06 16.52
CA SER A 166 9.41 13.68 16.37
C SER A 166 8.98 12.62 17.37
N ASP A 167 7.76 12.77 17.91
CA ASP A 167 7.14 11.77 18.78
C ASP A 167 6.76 10.47 18.05
N LEU A 168 6.78 10.46 16.71
CA LEU A 168 6.48 9.27 15.91
C LEU A 168 7.38 8.08 16.27
N VAL A 169 8.62 8.33 16.69
CA VAL A 169 9.55 7.27 17.11
C VAL A 169 9.04 6.57 18.38
N ALA A 170 8.45 7.31 19.31
CA ALA A 170 7.90 6.76 20.55
C ALA A 170 6.57 6.03 20.32
N LEU A 171 5.76 6.51 19.36
CA LEU A 171 4.44 5.94 19.04
C LEU A 171 4.54 4.71 18.13
N ASN A 172 5.61 4.57 17.35
CA ASN A 172 5.74 3.50 16.37
C ASN A 172 7.01 2.66 16.59
N PRO A 173 6.90 1.47 17.22
CA PRO A 173 8.05 0.62 17.55
C PRO A 173 8.75 -0.01 16.33
N GLN A 174 8.17 0.13 15.12
CA GLN A 174 8.82 -0.30 13.89
C GLN A 174 9.90 0.69 13.42
N ILE A 175 9.86 1.94 13.89
CA ILE A 175 10.91 2.92 13.64
C ILE A 175 12.04 2.64 14.64
N LYS A 176 13.18 2.18 14.13
CA LYS A 176 14.34 1.82 14.94
C LYS A 176 15.49 2.79 14.70
N SER A 177 16.54 2.70 15.50
CA SER A 177 17.78 3.45 15.29
C SER A 177 18.95 2.51 15.04
N VAL A 178 19.91 2.96 14.24
CA VAL A 178 21.20 2.30 14.04
C VAL A 178 22.32 3.35 14.09
N THR A 179 23.53 2.94 14.46
CA THR A 179 24.71 3.80 14.38
C THR A 179 25.18 3.89 12.93
N ASP A 180 25.39 5.12 12.45
CA ASP A 180 25.95 5.39 11.12
C ASP A 180 27.43 4.95 11.08
N PRO A 181 27.79 3.97 10.22
CA PRO A 181 29.16 3.50 10.11
C PRO A 181 30.13 4.54 9.51
N TYR A 182 29.62 5.63 8.95
CA TYR A 182 30.43 6.72 8.38
C TYR A 182 30.63 7.90 9.34
N GLY A 183 30.23 7.77 10.60
CA GLY A 183 30.50 8.75 11.66
C GLY A 183 29.43 9.82 11.86
N GLY A 184 28.26 9.70 11.20
CA GLY A 184 27.14 10.65 11.33
C GLY A 184 26.26 10.51 12.58
N GLY A 185 26.70 9.73 13.58
CA GLY A 185 25.96 9.46 14.82
C GLY A 185 24.86 8.41 14.67
N GLU A 186 23.81 8.48 15.49
CA GLU A 186 22.64 7.62 15.32
C GLU A 186 21.71 8.14 14.22
N ILE A 187 21.07 7.21 13.51
CA ILE A 187 20.07 7.50 12.47
C ILE A 187 18.88 6.55 12.61
N HIS A 188 17.67 7.07 12.38
CA HIS A 188 16.47 6.23 12.36
C HIS A 188 16.38 5.43 11.07
N VAL A 189 15.79 4.24 11.16
CA VAL A 189 15.54 3.32 10.05
C VAL A 189 14.10 2.84 10.08
N VAL A 190 13.54 2.66 8.89
CA VAL A 190 12.21 2.12 8.67
C VAL A 190 12.26 0.83 7.87
N PRO A 191 11.47 -0.20 8.21
CA PRO A 191 11.52 -1.48 7.52
C PRO A 191 10.90 -1.37 6.12
N ALA A 192 11.46 -2.11 5.18
CA ALA A 192 10.99 -2.14 3.80
C ALA A 192 9.52 -2.58 3.71
N ARG A 193 8.74 -1.89 2.87
CA ARG A 193 7.37 -2.30 2.54
C ARG A 193 7.38 -3.09 1.24
N ARG A 194 7.13 -4.40 1.37
CA ARG A 194 6.96 -5.32 0.26
C ARG A 194 5.46 -5.58 0.13
N CYS A 195 4.82 -4.91 -0.81
CA CYS A 195 3.49 -5.22 -1.30
C CYS A 195 3.58 -5.99 -2.62
#